data_AF-A0A7U9R733-F1
#
_entry.id   AF-A0A7U9R733-F1
#
_cell.length_a   1.000
_cell.length_b   1.000
_cell.length_c   1.000
_cell.angle_alpha   90.00
_cell.angle_beta   90.00
_cell.angle_gamma   90.00
#
_symmetry.space_group_name_H-M   'P 1'
#
loop_
_entity.id
_entity.type
_entity.pdbx_description
1 polymer ?
#
loop_
_entity_poly.entity_id
_entity_poly.type
_entity_poly.pdbx_seq_one_letter_code
_entity_poly.pdbx_strand_id
1 'polypeptide(L)'
;MLNDFLEQAKKDEPVYITDVRNAFEKEGTRPFHLQVTLYDESKKSFPLSLPETRSREEEAFAASYVHAMIYNILSSLGAVKIEIYTDAEDEKAAALAEGLDEVFQTKASKAERTGYGKSLNVNERILSVLLKGKYCFRFERKDVSEEKPVESKSRETKGEAVFAALPELAKDKMLLGIDIGGTDIKLTASVKGALAVYKEFDWFPAGFERAEQLIDPVLMLTRMMCAAASLEAAGKSSKIDKAAFSKDASLEAMERGIISMEQAAGEGLRKFDAIGLSFPDVVIQNLIVGGETFKTKGMRENKKLDYEEQFGKISVLCEDLKAFVTEDGAVMNTNDGPMAAFTAAVEQAWAGEDVSNGFFAHTLGTELGTGWVLPDGSIPEIPLEVYNFIIDLGSCVQKQYPSNDVRSINNYNTNLPGTLQKYTCQSGVFRLAMKYLPEEEPEIYQEALERGLFFWDKDEVIVPTEPKDMRKPCLEFFMKKAGESESCGEIFRKVGEYLAVTWEETDYILNPAAKERSLFGRLVKSPVCFRLMCEGAGRRKPDLKQYAADGGLANTDLMKQLEAHPDYTVAQFAQAVGAIYFGCLGLRQE
;
A
#
# COMPACT_ATOMS: atom_id res chain seq x y z
N MET A 1 11.63 -26.64 20.30
CA MET A 1 11.34 -25.68 19.23
C MET A 1 9.86 -25.70 18.82
N LEU A 2 9.37 -26.64 17.99
CA LEU A 2 7.95 -26.63 17.56
C LEU A 2 6.93 -26.61 18.72
N ASN A 3 7.16 -27.42 19.76
CA ASN A 3 6.31 -27.41 20.96
C ASN A 3 6.29 -26.05 21.66
N ASP A 4 7.41 -25.32 21.69
CA ASP A 4 7.50 -24.02 22.34
C ASP A 4 6.63 -23.00 21.58
N PHE A 5 6.67 -23.02 20.25
CA PHE A 5 5.78 -22.20 19.41
C PHE A 5 4.30 -22.57 19.58
N LEU A 6 3.98 -23.87 19.63
CA LEU A 6 2.60 -24.32 19.84
C LEU A 6 2.07 -23.92 21.22
N GLU A 7 2.90 -24.02 22.26
CA GLU A 7 2.54 -23.57 23.61
C GLU A 7 2.34 -22.06 23.68
N GLN A 8 3.22 -21.28 23.03
CA GLN A 8 3.09 -19.83 22.92
C GLN A 8 1.81 -19.45 22.19
N ALA A 9 1.51 -20.09 21.05
CA ALA A 9 0.28 -19.86 20.29
C ALA A 9 -0.98 -20.17 21.13
N LYS A 10 -0.94 -21.24 21.95
CA LYS A 10 -2.03 -21.64 22.86
C LYS A 10 -2.21 -20.66 24.03
N LYS A 11 -1.16 -19.95 24.44
CA LYS A 11 -1.24 -18.82 25.40
C LYS A 11 -1.79 -17.54 24.77
N ASP A 12 -2.25 -17.61 23.52
CA ASP A 12 -2.74 -16.48 22.74
C ASP A 12 -1.67 -15.39 22.54
N GLU A 13 -0.40 -15.76 22.50
CA GLU A 13 0.70 -14.85 22.22
C GLU A 13 1.09 -14.90 20.72
N PRO A 14 1.62 -13.80 20.16
CA PRO A 14 2.12 -13.80 18.80
C PRO A 14 3.28 -14.77 18.63
N VAL A 15 3.24 -15.59 17.59
CA VAL A 15 4.38 -16.41 17.15
C VAL A 15 4.86 -15.84 15.84
N TYR A 16 5.91 -15.03 15.89
CA TYR A 16 6.33 -14.26 14.71
C TYR A 16 6.94 -15.15 13.64
N ILE A 17 6.54 -14.91 12.38
CA ILE A 17 7.06 -15.66 11.23
C ILE A 17 8.59 -15.55 11.09
N THR A 18 9.17 -14.42 11.52
CA THR A 18 10.63 -14.19 11.54
C THR A 18 11.33 -15.12 12.53
N ASP A 19 10.76 -15.30 13.72
CA ASP A 19 11.31 -16.17 14.77
C ASP A 19 11.19 -17.64 14.35
N VAL A 20 10.07 -18.02 13.72
CA VAL A 20 9.89 -19.36 13.14
C VAL A 20 10.88 -19.61 12.02
N ARG A 21 11.06 -18.68 11.08
CA ARG A 21 12.07 -18.79 10.01
C ARG A 21 13.46 -19.01 10.59
N ASN A 22 13.90 -18.17 11.53
CA ASN A 22 15.23 -18.27 12.11
C ASN A 22 15.44 -19.62 12.83
N ALA A 23 14.42 -20.12 13.51
CA ALA A 23 14.48 -21.43 14.16
C ALA A 23 14.53 -22.58 13.15
N PHE A 24 13.73 -22.50 12.08
CA PHE A 24 13.66 -23.49 11.01
C PHE A 24 14.96 -23.52 10.19
N GLU A 25 15.55 -22.38 9.86
CA GLU A 25 16.86 -22.30 9.20
C GLU A 25 17.98 -22.91 10.06
N LYS A 26 17.88 -22.80 11.40
CA LYS A 26 18.88 -23.32 12.33
C LYS A 26 18.74 -24.82 12.60
N GLU A 27 17.52 -25.31 12.75
CA GLU A 27 17.24 -26.68 13.24
C GLU A 27 16.55 -27.58 12.20
N GLY A 28 16.06 -27.02 11.10
CA GLY A 28 15.39 -27.74 10.04
C GLY A 28 16.36 -28.63 9.26
N THR A 29 15.88 -29.82 8.91
CA THR A 29 16.65 -30.85 8.21
C THR A 29 16.04 -31.26 6.87
N ARG A 30 14.82 -30.79 6.57
CA ARG A 30 14.02 -31.21 5.41
C ARG A 30 13.95 -30.07 4.40
N PRO A 31 14.61 -30.18 3.24
CA PRO A 31 14.61 -29.14 2.22
C PRO A 31 13.20 -28.85 1.68
N PHE A 32 12.84 -27.57 1.65
CA PHE A 32 11.62 -27.06 0.99
C PHE A 32 11.93 -25.72 0.31
N HIS A 33 12.89 -25.73 -0.63
CA HIS A 33 13.37 -24.49 -1.23
C HIS A 33 12.36 -23.96 -2.25
N LEU A 34 12.16 -22.65 -2.27
CA LEU A 34 11.29 -21.98 -3.24
C LEU A 34 12.15 -21.19 -4.21
N GLN A 35 11.99 -21.43 -5.52
CA GLN A 35 12.49 -20.51 -6.55
C GLN A 35 11.33 -19.82 -7.25
N VAL A 36 11.26 -18.51 -7.07
CA VAL A 36 10.20 -17.64 -7.57
C VAL A 36 10.68 -16.99 -8.85
N THR A 37 9.96 -17.21 -9.95
CA THR A 37 10.19 -16.48 -11.21
C THR A 37 9.30 -15.24 -11.22
N LEU A 38 9.90 -14.05 -11.23
CA LEU A 38 9.22 -12.76 -11.22
C LEU A 38 8.75 -12.37 -12.64
N TYR A 39 8.01 -11.25 -12.74
CA TYR A 39 7.46 -10.77 -14.01
C TYR A 39 8.51 -10.35 -15.03
N ASP A 40 9.68 -9.90 -14.57
CA ASP A 40 10.84 -9.54 -15.40
C ASP A 40 11.72 -10.75 -15.76
N GLU A 41 11.20 -11.98 -15.53
CA GLU A 41 11.89 -13.26 -15.68
C GLU A 41 13.08 -13.49 -14.73
N SER A 42 13.41 -12.51 -13.88
CA SER A 42 14.41 -12.71 -12.83
C SER A 42 13.90 -13.74 -11.82
N LYS A 43 14.85 -14.40 -11.16
CA LYS A 43 14.56 -15.41 -10.14
C LYS A 43 15.00 -14.93 -8.76
N LYS A 44 14.22 -15.29 -7.74
CA LYS A 44 14.61 -15.21 -6.33
C LYS A 44 14.51 -16.60 -5.70
N SER A 45 15.49 -16.95 -4.86
CA SER A 45 15.49 -18.21 -4.12
C SER A 45 15.26 -17.96 -2.62
N PHE A 46 14.43 -18.81 -2.01
CA PHE A 46 14.15 -18.84 -0.59
C PHE A 46 14.39 -20.27 -0.08
N PRO A 47 15.57 -20.54 0.53
CA PRO A 47 15.96 -21.89 0.93
C PRO A 47 15.32 -22.29 2.27
N LEU A 48 14.00 -22.53 2.29
CA LEU A 48 13.32 -22.92 3.51
C LEU A 48 13.75 -24.33 3.94
N SER A 49 14.08 -24.50 5.21
CA SER A 49 14.41 -25.80 5.80
C SER A 49 13.38 -26.15 6.87
N LEU A 50 12.59 -27.20 6.65
CA LEU A 50 11.53 -27.59 7.56
C LEU A 50 12.06 -28.57 8.64
N PRO A 51 11.57 -28.49 9.88
CA PRO A 51 11.89 -29.47 10.90
C PRO A 51 11.15 -30.80 10.67
N GLU A 52 11.67 -31.86 11.29
CA GLU A 52 10.93 -33.11 11.48
C GLU A 52 9.69 -32.88 12.33
N THR A 53 8.58 -33.51 11.95
CA THR A 53 7.29 -33.40 12.65
C THR A 53 6.83 -34.75 13.19
N ARG A 54 6.32 -34.77 14.41
CA ARG A 54 5.93 -35.96 15.18
C ARG A 54 4.42 -36.07 15.40
N SER A 55 3.67 -35.01 15.11
CA SER A 55 2.22 -34.96 15.29
C SER A 55 1.54 -34.19 14.16
N ARG A 56 0.22 -34.39 14.02
CA ARG A 56 -0.60 -33.61 13.07
C ARG A 56 -0.61 -32.11 13.40
N GLU A 57 -0.48 -31.75 14.67
CA GLU A 57 -0.44 -30.35 15.10
C GLU A 57 0.87 -29.68 14.66
N GLU A 58 1.99 -30.39 14.82
CA GLU A 58 3.30 -29.95 14.32
C GLU A 58 3.33 -29.86 12.79
N GLU A 59 2.72 -30.83 12.08
CA GLU A 59 2.57 -30.81 10.62
C GLU A 59 1.74 -29.61 10.15
N ALA A 60 0.60 -29.35 10.79
CA ALA A 60 -0.24 -28.20 10.45
C ALA A 60 0.47 -26.86 10.72
N PHE A 61 1.26 -26.77 11.79
CA PHE A 61 2.04 -25.57 12.09
C PHE A 61 3.13 -25.34 11.04
N ALA A 62 3.92 -26.35 10.68
CA ALA A 62 4.92 -26.26 9.62
C ALA A 62 4.30 -25.89 8.26
N ALA A 63 3.14 -26.46 7.93
CA ALA A 63 2.39 -26.10 6.73
C ALA A 63 1.93 -24.63 6.76
N SER A 64 1.42 -24.15 7.90
CA SER A 64 1.00 -22.75 8.06
C SER A 64 2.14 -21.76 7.85
N TYR A 65 3.36 -22.10 8.29
CA TYR A 65 4.56 -21.32 8.01
C TYR A 65 4.84 -21.24 6.50
N VAL A 66 4.81 -22.38 5.80
CA VAL A 66 5.01 -22.42 4.33
C VAL A 66 3.95 -21.61 3.60
N HIS A 67 2.67 -21.77 3.96
CA HIS A 67 1.58 -21.01 3.34
C HIS A 67 1.74 -19.51 3.58
N ALA A 68 2.12 -19.09 4.79
CA ALA A 68 2.37 -17.69 5.11
C ALA A 68 3.55 -17.12 4.31
N MET A 69 4.66 -17.87 4.19
CA MET A 69 5.82 -17.45 3.39
C MET A 69 5.44 -17.25 1.91
N ILE A 70 4.73 -18.21 1.30
CA ILE A 70 4.30 -18.11 -0.10
C ILE A 70 3.30 -16.95 -0.28
N TYR A 71 2.38 -16.76 0.67
CA TYR A 71 1.43 -15.65 0.63
C TYR A 71 2.11 -14.29 0.75
N ASN A 72 3.10 -14.13 1.64
CA ASN A 72 3.88 -12.90 1.77
C ASN A 72 4.68 -12.63 0.48
N ILE A 73 5.26 -13.66 -0.15
CA ILE A 73 5.95 -13.55 -1.43
C ILE A 73 4.98 -13.09 -2.53
N LEU A 74 3.85 -13.76 -2.70
CA LEU A 74 2.88 -13.45 -3.78
C LEU A 74 2.25 -12.07 -3.59
N SER A 75 1.90 -11.68 -2.36
CA SER A 75 1.31 -10.38 -2.07
C SER A 75 2.27 -9.20 -2.23
N SER A 76 3.58 -9.42 -2.17
CA SER A 76 4.55 -8.31 -2.29
C SER A 76 5.33 -8.30 -3.60
N LEU A 77 5.79 -9.45 -4.09
CA LEU A 77 6.59 -9.59 -5.30
C LEU A 77 5.74 -10.00 -6.51
N GLY A 78 4.70 -10.81 -6.26
CA GLY A 78 4.06 -11.58 -7.31
C GLY A 78 4.98 -12.66 -7.89
N ALA A 79 4.48 -13.40 -8.89
CA ALA A 79 5.20 -14.47 -9.55
C ALA A 79 4.53 -14.92 -10.86
N VAL A 80 5.36 -15.32 -11.82
CA VAL A 80 4.95 -16.11 -12.99
C VAL A 80 4.75 -17.57 -12.60
N LYS A 81 5.68 -18.11 -11.80
CA LYS A 81 5.61 -19.46 -11.24
C LYS A 81 6.50 -19.58 -10.01
N ILE A 82 6.20 -20.56 -9.17
CA ILE A 82 7.03 -20.94 -8.03
C ILE A 82 7.44 -22.41 -8.19
N GLU A 83 8.74 -22.64 -8.32
CA GLU A 83 9.33 -23.98 -8.32
C GLU A 83 9.63 -24.36 -6.86
N ILE A 84 9.11 -25.51 -6.40
CA ILE A 84 9.35 -26.03 -5.05
C ILE A 84 10.29 -27.23 -5.15
N TYR A 85 11.43 -27.14 -4.49
CA TYR A 85 12.44 -28.19 -4.46
C TYR A 85 12.35 -28.93 -3.12
N THR A 86 12.03 -30.22 -3.19
CA THR A 86 11.97 -31.12 -2.04
C THR A 86 12.83 -32.36 -2.30
N ASP A 87 13.20 -33.09 -1.26
CA ASP A 87 13.82 -34.42 -1.41
C ASP A 87 12.77 -35.39 -1.98
N ALA A 88 13.11 -36.16 -3.03
CA ALA A 88 12.23 -37.18 -3.61
C ALA A 88 11.74 -38.22 -2.59
N GLU A 89 12.56 -38.56 -1.60
CA GLU A 89 12.24 -39.57 -0.58
C GLU A 89 11.43 -38.99 0.59
N ASP A 90 11.30 -37.67 0.70
CA ASP A 90 10.51 -37.01 1.74
C ASP A 90 9.03 -36.88 1.33
N GLU A 91 8.26 -37.93 1.59
CA GLU A 91 6.83 -38.00 1.30
C GLU A 91 6.01 -36.88 1.98
N LYS A 92 6.44 -36.40 3.14
CA LYS A 92 5.72 -35.34 3.86
C LYS A 92 5.93 -33.98 3.19
N ALA A 93 7.15 -33.70 2.73
CA ALA A 93 7.47 -32.46 2.01
C ALA A 93 6.83 -32.47 0.61
N ALA A 94 6.87 -33.64 -0.04
CA ALA A 94 6.13 -33.92 -1.27
C ALA A 94 4.64 -33.58 -1.15
N ALA A 95 3.96 -34.16 -0.16
CA ALA A 95 2.53 -33.94 0.05
C ALA A 95 2.20 -32.48 0.34
N LEU A 96 3.05 -31.77 1.11
CA LEU A 96 2.87 -30.34 1.36
C LEU A 96 2.99 -29.52 0.07
N ALA A 97 3.99 -29.80 -0.77
CA ALA A 97 4.17 -29.11 -2.05
C ALA A 97 3.02 -29.37 -3.03
N GLU A 98 2.54 -30.60 -3.10
CA GLU A 98 1.42 -31.01 -3.98
C GLU A 98 0.07 -30.40 -3.52
N GLY A 99 -0.11 -30.16 -2.22
CA GLY A 99 -1.31 -29.52 -1.67
C GLY A 99 -1.41 -28.00 -1.95
N LEU A 100 -0.34 -27.35 -2.40
CA LEU A 100 -0.33 -25.89 -2.59
C LEU A 100 -1.37 -25.41 -3.61
N ASP A 101 -1.61 -26.16 -4.68
CA ASP A 101 -2.63 -25.81 -5.69
C ASP A 101 -4.04 -25.74 -5.08
N GLU A 102 -4.36 -26.61 -4.13
CA GLU A 102 -5.65 -26.62 -3.42
C GLU A 102 -5.73 -25.45 -2.44
N VAL A 103 -4.69 -25.24 -1.64
CA VAL A 103 -4.64 -24.15 -0.63
C VAL A 103 -4.74 -22.78 -1.27
N PHE A 104 -4.00 -22.54 -2.35
CA PHE A 104 -4.02 -21.28 -3.10
C PHE A 104 -5.07 -21.26 -4.22
N GLN A 105 -5.85 -22.33 -4.39
CA GLN A 105 -7.00 -22.38 -5.28
C GLN A 105 -6.64 -21.98 -6.73
N THR A 106 -5.52 -22.49 -7.24
CA THR A 106 -4.96 -22.13 -8.56
C THR A 106 -5.90 -22.45 -9.71
N LYS A 107 -6.77 -23.46 -9.54
CA LYS A 107 -7.79 -23.90 -10.51
C LYS A 107 -9.15 -23.20 -10.35
N ALA A 108 -9.36 -22.47 -9.26
CA ALA A 108 -10.62 -21.74 -9.05
C ALA A 108 -10.63 -20.44 -9.86
N SER A 109 -11.82 -19.97 -10.24
CA SER A 109 -11.96 -18.66 -10.86
C SER A 109 -11.67 -17.54 -9.84
N LYS A 110 -11.24 -16.36 -10.32
CA LYS A 110 -10.95 -15.21 -9.44
C LYS A 110 -12.09 -14.87 -8.46
N ALA A 111 -13.35 -15.02 -8.90
CA ALA A 111 -14.54 -14.72 -8.10
C ALA A 111 -14.81 -15.75 -6.98
N GLU A 112 -14.28 -16.96 -7.10
CA GLU A 112 -14.46 -18.04 -6.12
C GLU A 112 -13.33 -18.08 -5.09
N ARG A 113 -12.19 -17.41 -5.36
CA ARG A 113 -11.02 -17.47 -4.49
C ARG A 113 -11.25 -16.83 -3.13
N THR A 114 -10.78 -17.51 -2.10
CA THR A 114 -10.83 -17.08 -0.70
C THR A 114 -9.46 -17.29 -0.02
N GLY A 115 -9.26 -16.73 1.18
CA GLY A 115 -8.04 -16.95 1.94
C GLY A 115 -6.76 -16.67 1.13
N TYR A 116 -5.85 -17.64 1.10
CA TYR A 116 -4.57 -17.54 0.40
C TYR A 116 -4.71 -17.31 -1.11
N GLY A 117 -5.75 -17.89 -1.73
CA GLY A 117 -5.95 -17.81 -3.17
C GLY A 117 -6.25 -16.40 -3.69
N LYS A 118 -6.73 -15.48 -2.84
CA LYS A 118 -6.98 -14.08 -3.26
C LYS A 118 -5.73 -13.37 -3.76
N SER A 119 -4.55 -13.71 -3.23
CA SER A 119 -3.28 -13.15 -3.72
C SER A 119 -3.06 -13.39 -5.22
N LEU A 120 -3.63 -14.46 -5.78
CA LEU A 120 -3.50 -14.78 -7.20
C LEU A 120 -4.34 -13.88 -8.10
N ASN A 121 -5.37 -13.20 -7.60
CA ASN A 121 -6.23 -12.37 -8.44
C ASN A 121 -5.48 -11.16 -9.01
N VAL A 122 -4.77 -10.43 -8.14
CA VAL A 122 -3.88 -9.33 -8.55
C VAL A 122 -2.73 -9.87 -9.41
N ASN A 123 -2.10 -10.97 -8.97
CA ASN A 123 -1.01 -11.61 -9.71
C ASN A 123 -1.41 -11.95 -11.15
N GLU A 124 -2.56 -12.56 -11.36
CA GLU A 124 -3.04 -12.92 -12.70
C GLU A 124 -3.46 -11.72 -13.54
N ARG A 125 -3.95 -10.63 -12.93
CA ARG A 125 -4.17 -9.37 -13.67
C ARG A 125 -2.84 -8.81 -14.17
N ILE A 126 -1.80 -8.84 -13.35
CA ILE A 126 -0.44 -8.44 -13.76
C ILE A 126 0.08 -9.34 -14.88
N LEU A 127 -0.04 -10.66 -14.76
CA LEU A 127 0.37 -11.59 -15.83
C LEU A 127 -0.38 -11.34 -17.14
N SER A 128 -1.68 -11.04 -17.06
CA SER A 128 -2.51 -10.71 -18.22
C SER A 128 -1.99 -9.44 -18.92
N VAL A 129 -1.66 -8.42 -18.14
CA VAL A 129 -1.24 -7.11 -18.63
C VAL A 129 0.21 -7.11 -19.12
N LEU A 130 1.17 -7.46 -18.25
CA LEU A 130 2.60 -7.41 -18.55
C LEU A 130 3.03 -8.47 -19.56
N LEU A 131 2.50 -9.68 -19.44
CA LEU A 131 2.92 -10.83 -20.22
C LEU A 131 1.89 -11.26 -21.26
N LYS A 132 0.89 -10.40 -21.54
CA LYS A 132 -0.14 -10.59 -22.56
C LYS A 132 -0.88 -11.93 -22.42
N GLY A 133 -1.07 -12.39 -21.18
CA GLY A 133 -1.71 -13.66 -20.87
C GLY A 133 -0.94 -14.91 -21.35
N LYS A 134 0.35 -14.79 -21.69
CA LYS A 134 1.19 -15.95 -22.08
C LYS A 134 1.37 -16.97 -20.96
N TYR A 135 1.18 -16.55 -19.72
CA TYR A 135 1.40 -17.37 -18.54
C TYR A 135 0.16 -17.40 -17.66
N CYS A 136 -0.13 -18.58 -17.15
CA CYS A 136 -0.94 -18.76 -15.95
C CYS A 136 0.01 -19.10 -14.79
N PHE A 137 -0.26 -18.54 -13.63
CA PHE A 137 0.48 -18.88 -12.42
C PHE A 137 0.41 -20.38 -12.14
N ARG A 138 1.51 -20.97 -11.67
CA ARG A 138 1.57 -22.38 -11.27
C ARG A 138 2.64 -22.65 -10.22
N PHE A 139 2.40 -23.68 -9.42
CA PHE A 139 3.42 -24.37 -8.65
C PHE A 139 4.04 -25.50 -9.47
N GLU A 140 5.33 -25.75 -9.27
CA GLU A 140 6.06 -26.84 -9.95
C GLU A 140 6.99 -27.52 -8.95
N ARG A 141 6.66 -28.75 -8.53
CA ARG A 141 7.53 -29.54 -7.66
C ARG A 141 8.69 -30.13 -8.47
N LYS A 142 9.91 -30.09 -7.90
CA LYS A 142 11.13 -30.71 -8.44
C LYS A 142 11.93 -31.38 -7.33
N ASP A 143 12.87 -32.25 -7.70
CA ASP A 143 13.81 -32.81 -6.76
C ASP A 143 14.91 -31.81 -6.40
N VAL A 144 15.35 -31.77 -5.15
CA VAL A 144 16.40 -30.85 -4.66
C VAL A 144 17.73 -31.02 -5.39
N SER A 145 18.04 -32.21 -5.92
CA SER A 145 19.24 -32.43 -6.74
C SER A 145 19.20 -31.71 -8.10
N GLU A 146 18.01 -31.31 -8.56
CA GLU A 146 17.82 -30.51 -9.78
C GLU A 146 17.96 -29.00 -9.52
N GLU A 147 18.10 -28.59 -8.25
CA GLU A 147 18.18 -27.18 -7.89
C GLU A 147 19.42 -26.53 -8.48
N LYS A 148 19.20 -25.47 -9.25
CA LYS A 148 20.28 -24.64 -9.77
C LYS A 148 20.42 -23.39 -8.90
N PRO A 149 21.66 -22.98 -8.56
CA PRO A 149 21.88 -21.70 -7.89
C PRO A 149 21.22 -20.56 -8.67
N VAL A 150 20.43 -19.76 -7.96
CA VAL A 150 19.91 -18.51 -8.49
C VAL A 150 20.98 -17.46 -8.26
N GLU A 151 21.51 -16.87 -9.34
CA GLU A 151 22.38 -15.71 -9.20
C GLU A 151 21.58 -14.58 -8.54
N SER A 152 21.99 -14.19 -7.33
CA SER A 152 21.48 -12.96 -6.75
C SER A 152 22.01 -11.82 -7.60
N LYS A 153 21.11 -11.09 -8.29
CA LYS A 153 21.48 -9.77 -8.80
C LYS A 153 22.04 -9.00 -7.59
N SER A 154 23.30 -8.60 -7.68
CA SER A 154 23.95 -7.80 -6.63
C SER A 154 23.03 -6.63 -6.27
N ARG A 155 22.97 -6.26 -4.98
CA ARG A 155 22.26 -5.05 -4.53
C ARG A 155 22.50 -3.95 -5.56
N GLU A 156 21.41 -3.43 -6.14
CA GLU A 156 21.51 -2.35 -7.11
C GLU A 156 22.46 -1.30 -6.55
N THR A 157 23.49 -1.02 -7.33
CA THR A 157 24.47 0.02 -7.03
C THR A 157 23.73 1.30 -6.73
N LYS A 158 24.24 2.09 -5.76
CA LYS A 158 23.76 3.44 -5.49
C LYS A 158 23.57 4.18 -6.83
N GLY A 159 22.33 4.32 -7.27
CA GLY A 159 21.99 5.09 -8.45
C GLY A 159 22.21 6.57 -8.16
N GLU A 160 22.40 7.37 -9.19
CA GLU A 160 22.37 8.82 -9.01
C GLU A 160 20.95 9.21 -8.61
N ALA A 161 20.81 9.75 -7.40
CA ALA A 161 19.51 10.14 -6.87
C ALA A 161 18.91 11.27 -7.72
N VAL A 162 17.83 11.00 -8.46
CA VAL A 162 17.25 11.97 -9.41
C VAL A 162 16.35 13.01 -8.75
N PHE A 163 15.92 12.73 -7.51
CA PHE A 163 14.85 13.44 -6.79
C PHE A 163 15.07 14.95 -6.69
N ALA A 164 16.28 15.39 -6.34
CA ALA A 164 16.60 16.81 -6.17
C ALA A 164 16.59 17.61 -7.48
N ALA A 165 16.67 16.94 -8.64
CA ALA A 165 16.64 17.61 -9.94
C ALA A 165 15.22 17.79 -10.51
N LEU A 166 14.22 17.07 -9.98
CA LEU A 166 12.84 17.12 -10.49
C LEU A 166 12.17 18.50 -10.28
N PRO A 167 12.37 19.20 -9.15
CA PRO A 167 11.79 20.54 -8.98
C PRO A 167 12.33 21.57 -9.98
N GLU A 168 13.60 21.48 -10.38
CA GLU A 168 14.17 22.33 -11.44
C GLU A 168 13.53 22.02 -12.80
N LEU A 169 13.30 20.75 -13.13
CA LEU A 169 12.66 20.35 -14.38
C LEU A 169 11.22 20.89 -14.50
N ALA A 170 10.56 21.14 -13.37
CA ALA A 170 9.19 21.66 -13.34
C ALA A 170 9.08 23.18 -13.64
N LYS A 171 10.18 23.95 -13.52
CA LYS A 171 10.14 25.43 -13.53
C LYS A 171 9.67 26.06 -14.84
N ASP A 172 9.87 25.41 -15.98
CA ASP A 172 9.52 25.98 -17.29
C ASP A 172 8.35 25.26 -17.98
N LYS A 173 7.68 24.35 -17.26
CA LYS A 173 6.68 23.45 -17.82
C LYS A 173 5.26 23.78 -17.38
N MET A 174 4.30 23.25 -18.12
CA MET A 174 2.90 23.16 -17.74
C MET A 174 2.58 21.71 -17.37
N LEU A 175 2.37 21.44 -16.08
CA LEU A 175 2.30 20.09 -15.53
C LEU A 175 1.00 19.90 -14.74
N LEU A 176 0.47 18.69 -14.75
CA LEU A 176 -0.70 18.33 -13.97
C LEU A 176 -0.35 17.21 -12.98
N GLY A 177 -0.76 17.38 -11.74
CA GLY A 177 -0.77 16.33 -10.74
C GLY A 177 -2.19 15.98 -10.35
N ILE A 178 -2.47 14.68 -10.27
CA ILE A 178 -3.77 14.12 -9.93
C ILE A 178 -3.60 13.14 -8.76
N ASP A 179 -4.36 13.33 -7.71
CA ASP A 179 -4.51 12.40 -6.60
C ASP A 179 -5.94 11.88 -6.54
N ILE A 180 -6.12 10.59 -6.87
CA ILE A 180 -7.41 9.92 -6.85
C ILE A 180 -7.57 9.24 -5.49
N GLY A 181 -8.51 9.72 -4.69
CA GLY A 181 -8.87 9.14 -3.41
C GLY A 181 -10.12 8.25 -3.48
N GLY A 182 -10.46 7.64 -2.35
CA GLY A 182 -11.70 6.86 -2.21
C GLY A 182 -12.97 7.69 -2.03
N THR A 183 -12.85 9.00 -1.75
CA THR A 183 -13.96 9.92 -1.44
C THR A 183 -13.90 11.23 -2.20
N ASP A 184 -12.74 11.56 -2.76
CA ASP A 184 -12.54 12.76 -3.56
C ASP A 184 -11.44 12.52 -4.61
N ILE A 185 -11.31 13.45 -5.55
CA ILE A 185 -10.20 13.57 -6.49
C ILE A 185 -9.63 15.00 -6.33
N LYS A 186 -8.31 15.11 -6.22
CA LYS A 186 -7.60 16.37 -6.08
C LYS A 186 -6.66 16.57 -7.26
N LEU A 187 -6.80 17.70 -7.95
CA LEU A 187 -5.99 18.06 -9.10
C LEU A 187 -5.32 19.40 -8.84
N THR A 188 -4.04 19.51 -9.19
CA THR A 188 -3.37 20.81 -9.24
C THR A 188 -2.46 20.90 -10.45
N ALA A 189 -2.44 22.08 -11.09
CA ALA A 189 -1.59 22.35 -12.24
C ALA A 189 -0.49 23.35 -11.87
N SER A 190 0.75 23.02 -12.23
CA SER A 190 1.87 23.96 -12.22
C SER A 190 2.04 24.57 -13.60
N VAL A 191 2.18 25.90 -13.66
CA VAL A 191 2.49 26.65 -14.87
C VAL A 191 3.75 27.44 -14.61
N LYS A 192 4.85 27.09 -15.27
CA LYS A 192 6.16 27.73 -15.14
C LYS A 192 6.61 27.83 -13.67
N GLY A 193 6.58 26.72 -12.94
CA GLY A 193 7.02 26.64 -11.56
C GLY A 193 6.08 27.29 -10.53
N ALA A 194 4.89 27.74 -10.94
CA ALA A 194 3.87 28.26 -10.03
C ALA A 194 2.65 27.32 -9.98
N LEU A 195 2.19 26.95 -8.78
CA LEU A 195 0.91 26.25 -8.63
C LEU A 195 -0.23 27.23 -8.94
N ALA A 196 -0.88 27.04 -10.09
CA ALA A 196 -1.76 28.04 -10.68
C ALA A 196 -3.25 27.68 -10.60
N VAL A 197 -3.59 26.38 -10.63
CA VAL A 197 -4.97 25.91 -10.66
C VAL A 197 -5.13 24.74 -9.70
N TYR A 198 -6.25 24.71 -8.97
CA TYR A 198 -6.60 23.65 -8.02
C TYR A 198 -8.05 23.23 -8.24
N LYS A 199 -8.33 21.94 -8.10
CA LYS A 199 -9.68 21.40 -8.09
C LYS A 199 -9.78 20.24 -7.10
N GLU A 200 -10.80 20.30 -6.26
CA GLU A 200 -11.27 19.19 -5.44
C GLU A 200 -12.67 18.77 -5.93
N PHE A 201 -12.88 17.47 -6.09
CA PHE A 201 -14.13 16.89 -6.56
C PHE A 201 -14.51 15.71 -5.68
N ASP A 202 -15.62 15.82 -4.94
CA ASP A 202 -16.13 14.71 -4.12
C ASP A 202 -16.81 13.66 -5.01
N TRP A 203 -16.60 12.39 -4.69
CA TRP A 203 -17.21 11.28 -5.40
C TRP A 203 -17.34 10.03 -4.52
N PHE A 204 -18.07 9.02 -5.00
CA PHE A 204 -18.26 7.77 -4.27
C PHE A 204 -18.09 6.56 -5.21
N PRO A 205 -16.85 6.15 -5.50
CA PRO A 205 -16.57 5.10 -6.48
C PRO A 205 -17.13 3.74 -6.09
N ALA A 206 -17.27 3.46 -4.79
CA ALA A 206 -17.84 2.21 -4.31
C ALA A 206 -19.29 1.96 -4.77
N GLY A 207 -20.03 3.02 -5.13
CA GLY A 207 -21.39 2.93 -5.68
C GLY A 207 -21.45 2.81 -7.20
N PHE A 208 -20.32 2.80 -7.90
CA PHE A 208 -20.28 2.74 -9.36
C PHE A 208 -20.40 1.29 -9.85
N GLU A 209 -21.33 1.05 -10.76
CA GLU A 209 -21.63 -0.27 -11.32
C GLU A 209 -20.91 -0.51 -12.66
N ARG A 210 -20.32 0.54 -13.25
CA ARG A 210 -19.65 0.53 -14.56
C ARG A 210 -18.33 1.30 -14.51
N ALA A 211 -17.39 0.92 -15.36
CA ALA A 211 -16.07 1.54 -15.44
C ALA A 211 -16.12 3.02 -15.85
N GLU A 212 -17.01 3.38 -16.77
CA GLU A 212 -17.15 4.74 -17.29
C GLU A 212 -17.51 5.74 -16.19
N GLN A 213 -18.24 5.31 -15.15
CA GLN A 213 -18.56 6.16 -14.01
C GLN A 213 -17.31 6.57 -13.20
N LEU A 214 -16.21 5.80 -13.32
CA LEU A 214 -14.91 6.13 -12.74
C LEU A 214 -14.05 6.94 -13.73
N ILE A 215 -14.04 6.55 -15.00
CA ILE A 215 -13.17 7.12 -16.03
C ILE A 215 -13.63 8.53 -16.43
N ASP A 216 -14.92 8.71 -16.74
CA ASP A 216 -15.46 9.95 -17.31
C ASP A 216 -15.22 11.17 -16.40
N PRO A 217 -15.41 11.10 -15.06
CA PRO A 217 -15.08 12.21 -14.17
C PRO A 217 -13.59 12.60 -14.22
N VAL A 218 -12.67 11.63 -14.28
CA VAL A 218 -11.23 11.91 -14.33
C VAL A 218 -10.87 12.63 -15.63
N LEU A 219 -11.40 12.18 -16.76
CA LEU A 219 -11.16 12.80 -18.07
C LEU A 219 -11.77 14.21 -18.16
N MET A 220 -12.99 14.40 -17.65
CA MET A 220 -13.65 15.71 -17.59
C MET A 220 -12.85 16.69 -16.74
N LEU A 221 -12.42 16.28 -15.54
CA LEU A 221 -11.61 17.11 -14.66
C LEU A 221 -10.26 17.46 -15.32
N THR A 222 -9.62 16.49 -15.98
CA THR A 222 -8.36 16.73 -16.71
C THR A 222 -8.52 17.75 -17.84
N ARG A 223 -9.60 17.65 -18.64
CA ARG A 223 -9.95 18.63 -19.68
C ARG A 223 -10.14 20.02 -19.08
N MET A 224 -10.84 20.12 -17.95
CA MET A 224 -11.05 21.38 -17.23
C MET A 224 -9.74 22.00 -16.76
N MET A 225 -8.85 21.19 -16.16
CA MET A 225 -7.53 21.65 -15.74
C MET A 225 -6.69 22.13 -16.93
N CYS A 226 -6.76 21.43 -18.08
CA CYS A 226 -6.05 21.80 -19.31
C CYS A 226 -6.48 23.19 -19.83
N ALA A 227 -7.79 23.45 -19.85
CA ALA A 227 -8.33 24.73 -20.30
C ALA A 227 -7.94 25.88 -19.33
N ALA A 228 -8.05 25.66 -18.03
CA ALA A 228 -7.69 26.65 -17.02
C ALA A 228 -6.18 26.95 -16.98
N ALA A 229 -5.33 25.92 -17.00
CA ALA A 229 -3.88 26.08 -17.02
C ALA A 229 -3.40 26.79 -18.29
N SER A 230 -4.05 26.55 -19.44
CA SER A 230 -3.77 27.29 -20.68
C SER A 230 -4.10 28.79 -20.56
N LEU A 231 -5.21 29.13 -19.89
CA LEU A 231 -5.55 30.53 -19.62
C LEU A 231 -4.53 31.19 -18.67
N GLU A 232 -4.09 30.49 -17.62
CA GLU A 232 -3.01 30.96 -16.74
C GLU A 232 -1.72 31.20 -17.52
N ALA A 233 -1.29 30.23 -18.34
CA ALA A 233 -0.09 30.34 -19.17
C ALA A 233 -0.14 31.51 -20.17
N ALA A 234 -1.34 31.88 -20.61
CA ALA A 234 -1.61 33.02 -21.49
C ALA A 234 -1.81 34.35 -20.74
N GLY A 235 -1.71 34.38 -19.41
CA GLY A 235 -1.95 35.57 -18.59
C GLY A 235 -3.42 36.00 -18.56
N LYS A 236 -4.35 35.08 -18.80
CA LYS A 236 -5.81 35.29 -18.87
C LYS A 236 -6.55 34.69 -17.67
N SER A 237 -5.93 34.64 -16.50
CA SER A 237 -6.48 34.10 -15.24
C SER A 237 -7.90 34.59 -14.90
N SER A 238 -8.22 35.84 -15.25
CA SER A 238 -9.56 36.41 -15.04
C SER A 238 -10.68 35.77 -15.87
N LYS A 239 -10.34 34.92 -16.85
CA LYS A 239 -11.28 34.17 -17.71
C LYS A 239 -11.58 32.77 -17.17
N ILE A 240 -10.93 32.35 -16.10
CA ILE A 240 -11.22 31.07 -15.45
C ILE A 240 -12.59 31.14 -14.78
N ASP A 241 -13.45 30.16 -15.09
CA ASP A 241 -14.77 30.06 -14.51
C ASP A 241 -14.69 29.52 -13.07
N LYS A 242 -14.63 30.45 -12.11
CA LYS A 242 -14.57 30.10 -10.68
C LYS A 242 -15.75 29.25 -10.21
N ALA A 243 -16.92 29.35 -10.84
CA ALA A 243 -18.08 28.56 -10.46
C ALA A 243 -17.90 27.08 -10.82
N ALA A 244 -17.27 26.79 -11.96
CA ALA A 244 -16.93 25.42 -12.35
C ALA A 244 -15.90 24.77 -11.42
N PHE A 245 -15.00 25.57 -10.83
CA PHE A 245 -13.98 25.10 -9.89
C PHE A 245 -14.48 24.93 -8.46
N SER A 246 -15.68 25.44 -8.13
CA SER A 246 -16.29 25.21 -6.82
C SER A 246 -16.36 23.72 -6.49
N LYS A 247 -16.13 23.37 -5.22
CA LYS A 247 -16.24 22.00 -4.73
C LYS A 247 -17.63 21.39 -5.04
N ASP A 248 -18.67 22.21 -4.94
CA ASP A 248 -20.07 21.83 -5.15
C ASP A 248 -20.57 21.99 -6.61
N ALA A 249 -19.67 22.21 -7.57
CA ALA A 249 -20.04 22.38 -8.97
C ALA A 249 -20.66 21.08 -9.53
N SER A 250 -21.83 21.19 -10.17
CA SER A 250 -22.42 20.05 -10.89
C SER A 250 -21.62 19.71 -12.15
N LEU A 251 -21.76 18.48 -12.66
CA LEU A 251 -21.12 18.04 -13.90
C LEU A 251 -21.49 18.96 -15.08
N GLU A 252 -22.73 19.43 -15.17
CA GLU A 252 -23.18 20.34 -16.23
C GLU A 252 -22.58 21.74 -16.08
N ALA A 253 -22.39 22.21 -14.84
CA ALA A 253 -21.71 23.48 -14.60
C ALA A 253 -20.23 23.40 -15.01
N MET A 254 -19.56 22.29 -14.69
CA MET A 254 -18.19 22.04 -15.11
C MET A 254 -18.09 21.98 -16.64
N GLU A 255 -18.95 21.23 -17.34
CA GLU A 255 -18.91 21.16 -18.81
C GLU A 255 -19.10 22.52 -19.48
N ARG A 256 -20.02 23.35 -18.99
CA ARG A 256 -20.18 24.73 -19.49
C ARG A 256 -18.94 25.58 -19.25
N GLY A 257 -18.34 25.47 -18.06
CA GLY A 257 -17.11 26.16 -17.71
C GLY A 257 -15.95 25.75 -18.62
N ILE A 258 -15.80 24.46 -18.89
CA ILE A 258 -14.80 23.90 -19.82
C ILE A 258 -14.94 24.55 -21.20
N ILE A 259 -16.13 24.48 -21.80
CA ILE A 259 -16.39 25.03 -23.14
C ILE A 259 -16.07 26.53 -23.18
N SER A 260 -16.47 27.30 -22.16
CA SER A 260 -16.19 28.73 -22.05
C SER A 260 -14.68 29.03 -21.98
N MET A 261 -13.94 28.28 -21.16
CA MET A 261 -12.50 28.45 -21.00
C MET A 261 -11.72 28.07 -22.27
N GLU A 262 -12.09 26.97 -22.93
CA GLU A 262 -11.50 26.54 -24.20
C GLU A 262 -11.71 27.61 -25.29
N GLN A 263 -12.92 28.17 -25.40
CA GLN A 263 -13.21 29.27 -26.33
C GLN A 263 -12.39 30.53 -26.01
N ALA A 264 -12.21 30.87 -24.73
CA ALA A 264 -11.41 32.02 -24.30
C ALA A 264 -9.90 31.82 -24.51
N ALA A 265 -9.42 30.58 -24.41
CA ALA A 265 -8.04 30.19 -24.67
C ALA A 265 -7.73 30.31 -26.17
N GLY A 266 -8.63 29.79 -27.04
CA GLY A 266 -8.47 29.83 -28.49
C GLY A 266 -7.18 29.14 -28.94
N GLU A 267 -6.36 29.82 -29.75
CA GLU A 267 -5.04 29.33 -30.17
C GLU A 267 -4.04 29.14 -29.02
N GLY A 268 -4.31 29.73 -27.84
CA GLY A 268 -3.52 29.53 -26.63
C GLY A 268 -3.86 28.26 -25.85
N LEU A 269 -4.88 27.51 -26.27
CA LEU A 269 -5.20 26.21 -25.68
C LEU A 269 -4.06 25.23 -26.01
N ARG A 270 -3.35 24.77 -24.97
CA ARG A 270 -2.26 23.80 -25.11
C ARG A 270 -2.42 22.65 -24.15
N LYS A 271 -1.75 21.55 -24.48
CA LYS A 271 -1.69 20.34 -23.66
C LYS A 271 -0.58 20.45 -22.61
N PHE A 272 -0.67 19.62 -21.57
CA PHE A 272 0.35 19.51 -20.53
C PHE A 272 1.63 18.90 -21.11
N ASP A 273 2.78 19.32 -20.58
CA ASP A 273 4.06 18.68 -20.88
C ASP A 273 4.10 17.30 -20.21
N ALA A 274 3.54 17.15 -19.00
CA ALA A 274 3.33 15.85 -18.37
C ALA A 274 2.13 15.84 -17.41
N ILE A 275 1.58 14.65 -17.18
CA ILE A 275 0.58 14.34 -16.15
C ILE A 275 1.18 13.28 -15.23
N GLY A 276 1.16 13.52 -13.92
CA GLY A 276 1.36 12.48 -12.94
C GLY A 276 0.07 12.15 -12.19
N LEU A 277 -0.10 10.87 -11.88
CA LEU A 277 -1.30 10.30 -11.27
C LEU A 277 -0.92 9.42 -10.08
N SER A 278 -1.65 9.61 -8.98
CA SER A 278 -1.70 8.73 -7.81
C SER A 278 -3.04 8.02 -7.83
N PHE A 279 -3.01 6.69 -7.92
CA PHE A 279 -4.21 5.86 -7.95
C PHE A 279 -4.30 4.97 -6.70
N PRO A 280 -5.48 4.79 -6.08
CA PRO A 280 -5.58 4.14 -4.78
C PRO A 280 -5.83 2.63 -4.93
N ASP A 281 -4.92 1.96 -5.64
CA ASP A 281 -4.83 0.50 -5.81
C ASP A 281 -3.48 0.12 -6.48
N VAL A 282 -3.21 -1.16 -6.70
CA VAL A 282 -1.97 -1.63 -7.36
C VAL A 282 -1.87 -1.07 -8.79
N VAL A 283 -0.76 -0.41 -9.08
CA VAL A 283 -0.39 0.13 -10.39
C VAL A 283 0.95 -0.44 -10.82
N ILE A 284 1.03 -0.94 -12.05
CA ILE A 284 2.22 -1.54 -12.64
C ILE A 284 2.36 -1.03 -14.07
N GLN A 285 3.52 -0.48 -14.43
CA GLN A 285 3.79 0.14 -15.74
C GLN A 285 2.71 1.14 -16.16
N ASN A 286 2.31 2.02 -15.23
CA ASN A 286 1.21 2.98 -15.37
C ASN A 286 -0.20 2.37 -15.53
N LEU A 287 -0.34 1.03 -15.51
CA LEU A 287 -1.60 0.31 -15.65
C LEU A 287 -2.17 -0.06 -14.28
N ILE A 288 -3.47 0.15 -14.10
CA ILE A 288 -4.16 -0.17 -12.86
C ILE A 288 -4.52 -1.66 -12.89
N VAL A 289 -3.94 -2.45 -12.00
CA VAL A 289 -4.01 -3.93 -12.04
C VAL A 289 -4.53 -4.55 -10.74
N GLY A 290 -4.82 -3.72 -9.74
CA GLY A 290 -5.43 -4.14 -8.48
C GLY A 290 -6.92 -4.45 -8.62
N GLY A 291 -7.76 -3.77 -7.83
CA GLY A 291 -9.21 -3.70 -8.06
C GLY A 291 -10.05 -4.39 -7.01
N GLU A 292 -9.50 -5.16 -6.07
CA GLU A 292 -10.32 -5.88 -5.07
C GLU A 292 -10.58 -5.10 -3.78
N THR A 293 -10.47 -3.77 -3.86
CA THR A 293 -10.73 -2.86 -2.76
C THR A 293 -12.22 -2.51 -2.63
N PHE A 294 -12.59 -1.85 -1.54
CA PHE A 294 -13.97 -1.34 -1.34
C PHE A 294 -14.43 -0.39 -2.46
N LYS A 295 -13.49 0.25 -3.17
CA LYS A 295 -13.76 1.28 -4.18
C LYS A 295 -14.41 0.74 -5.45
N THR A 296 -14.26 -0.54 -5.76
CA THR A 296 -14.87 -1.20 -6.93
C THR A 296 -16.07 -2.08 -6.54
N LYS A 297 -16.56 -1.94 -5.29
CA LYS A 297 -17.62 -2.79 -4.73
C LYS A 297 -18.84 -2.86 -5.65
N GLY A 298 -19.39 -1.74 -6.10
CA GLY A 298 -20.55 -1.70 -6.98
C GLY A 298 -20.34 -2.49 -8.28
N MET A 299 -19.16 -2.39 -8.89
CA MET A 299 -18.80 -3.13 -10.09
C MET A 299 -18.68 -4.64 -9.83
N ARG A 300 -18.09 -5.06 -8.69
CA ARG A 300 -17.98 -6.48 -8.30
C ARG A 300 -19.32 -7.11 -7.92
N GLU A 301 -20.21 -6.33 -7.34
CA GLU A 301 -21.55 -6.76 -6.92
C GLU A 301 -22.53 -6.76 -8.10
N ASN A 302 -22.26 -6.02 -9.16
CA ASN A 302 -23.06 -6.01 -10.38
C ASN A 302 -22.90 -7.32 -11.17
N LYS A 303 -23.76 -8.30 -10.89
CA LYS A 303 -23.77 -9.61 -11.57
C LYS A 303 -24.23 -9.57 -13.04
N LYS A 304 -24.62 -8.41 -13.57
CA LYS A 304 -25.04 -8.27 -14.97
C LYS A 304 -23.87 -8.02 -15.93
N LEU A 305 -22.72 -7.59 -15.41
CA LEU A 305 -21.52 -7.27 -16.19
C LEU A 305 -20.37 -8.15 -15.72
N ASP A 306 -19.45 -8.46 -16.63
CA ASP A 306 -18.21 -9.12 -16.25
C ASP A 306 -17.28 -8.10 -15.56
N TYR A 307 -16.83 -8.44 -14.36
CA TYR A 307 -16.00 -7.54 -13.56
C TYR A 307 -14.63 -7.31 -14.20
N GLU A 308 -13.99 -8.34 -14.77
CA GLU A 308 -12.66 -8.22 -15.36
C GLU A 308 -12.70 -7.41 -16.66
N GLU A 309 -13.78 -7.53 -17.45
CA GLU A 309 -14.02 -6.70 -18.64
C GLU A 309 -14.18 -5.22 -18.26
N GLN A 310 -14.99 -4.91 -17.24
CA GLN A 310 -15.16 -3.55 -16.76
C GLN A 310 -13.85 -3.00 -16.18
N PHE A 311 -13.16 -3.79 -15.36
CA PHE A 311 -11.89 -3.37 -14.77
C PHE A 311 -10.79 -3.17 -15.82
N GLY A 312 -10.80 -3.96 -16.90
CA GLY A 312 -9.89 -3.79 -18.04
C GLY A 312 -9.96 -2.40 -18.68
N LYS A 313 -11.13 -1.74 -18.66
CA LYS A 313 -11.28 -0.35 -19.10
C LYS A 313 -10.59 0.63 -18.16
N ILE A 314 -10.70 0.42 -16.84
CA ILE A 314 -10.00 1.24 -15.83
C ILE A 314 -8.49 1.04 -15.95
N SER A 315 -8.05 -0.18 -16.27
CA SER A 315 -6.62 -0.56 -16.31
C SER A 315 -5.80 0.35 -17.21
N VAL A 316 -6.39 0.83 -18.30
CA VAL A 316 -5.73 1.64 -19.35
C VAL A 316 -6.06 3.14 -19.26
N LEU A 317 -6.56 3.64 -18.11
CA LEU A 317 -6.90 5.07 -17.92
C LEU A 317 -5.80 6.05 -18.38
N CYS A 318 -4.52 5.67 -18.23
CA CYS A 318 -3.41 6.49 -18.68
C CYS A 318 -3.34 6.67 -20.20
N GLU A 319 -3.82 5.70 -20.99
CA GLU A 319 -3.92 5.83 -22.45
C GLU A 319 -4.94 6.89 -22.84
N ASP A 320 -6.07 6.98 -22.14
CA ASP A 320 -7.07 8.02 -22.37
C ASP A 320 -6.54 9.41 -21.96
N LEU A 321 -5.76 9.48 -20.87
CA LEU A 321 -5.13 10.72 -20.42
C LEU A 321 -4.07 11.26 -21.40
N LYS A 322 -3.51 10.43 -22.28
CA LYS A 322 -2.56 10.89 -23.32
C LYS A 322 -3.18 11.92 -24.27
N ALA A 323 -4.51 11.97 -24.38
CA ALA A 323 -5.20 13.01 -25.12
C ALA A 323 -4.85 14.43 -24.64
N PHE A 324 -4.43 14.59 -23.38
CA PHE A 324 -4.17 15.87 -22.71
C PHE A 324 -2.67 16.20 -22.53
N VAL A 325 -1.76 15.40 -23.08
CA VAL A 325 -0.32 15.69 -23.09
C VAL A 325 0.20 15.99 -24.50
N THR A 326 1.28 16.76 -24.59
CA THR A 326 1.99 17.01 -25.85
C THR A 326 2.51 15.72 -26.49
N GLU A 327 2.92 15.78 -27.76
CA GLU A 327 3.42 14.60 -28.50
C GLU A 327 4.62 13.94 -27.81
N ASP A 328 5.53 14.76 -27.27
CA ASP A 328 6.69 14.33 -26.47
C ASP A 328 6.40 14.27 -24.96
N GLY A 329 5.11 14.35 -24.58
CA GLY A 329 4.68 14.43 -23.20
C GLY A 329 4.49 13.06 -22.53
N ALA A 330 4.53 13.05 -21.20
CA ALA A 330 4.42 11.82 -20.41
C ALA A 330 3.15 11.76 -19.57
N VAL A 331 2.58 10.56 -19.42
CA VAL A 331 1.56 10.24 -18.41
C VAL A 331 2.13 9.17 -17.51
N MET A 332 2.35 9.51 -16.24
CA MET A 332 2.95 8.64 -15.23
C MET A 332 1.90 8.33 -14.16
N ASN A 333 1.79 7.07 -13.75
CA ASN A 333 0.83 6.63 -12.75
C ASN A 333 1.47 5.62 -11.79
N THR A 334 1.15 5.74 -10.51
CA THR A 334 1.57 4.79 -9.47
C THR A 334 0.54 4.70 -8.36
N ASN A 335 0.69 3.69 -7.49
CA ASN A 335 -0.09 3.55 -6.29
C ASN A 335 0.16 4.72 -5.30
N ASP A 336 -0.84 5.04 -4.48
CA ASP A 336 -0.81 6.09 -3.46
C ASP A 336 0.32 5.91 -2.42
N GLY A 337 0.64 4.69 -2.01
CA GLY A 337 1.75 4.37 -1.11
C GLY A 337 3.11 4.76 -1.69
N PRO A 338 3.53 4.20 -2.83
CA PRO A 338 4.72 4.63 -3.57
C PRO A 338 4.71 6.12 -3.95
N MET A 339 3.56 6.72 -4.29
CA MET A 339 3.49 8.18 -4.53
C MET A 339 3.86 8.98 -3.27
N ALA A 340 3.35 8.59 -2.11
CA ALA A 340 3.69 9.26 -0.85
C ALA A 340 5.20 9.13 -0.54
N ALA A 341 5.77 7.94 -0.75
CA ALA A 341 7.20 7.70 -0.61
C ALA A 341 8.03 8.55 -1.60
N PHE A 342 7.60 8.63 -2.86
CA PHE A 342 8.23 9.43 -3.91
C PHE A 342 8.21 10.92 -3.56
N THR A 343 7.04 11.42 -3.15
CA THR A 343 6.85 12.81 -2.74
C THR A 343 7.81 13.17 -1.60
N ALA A 344 7.88 12.32 -0.57
CA ALA A 344 8.79 12.55 0.54
C ALA A 344 10.26 12.48 0.14
N ALA A 345 10.63 11.56 -0.76
CA ALA A 345 11.99 11.48 -1.29
C ALA A 345 12.41 12.76 -2.03
N VAL A 346 11.51 13.35 -2.83
CA VAL A 346 11.74 14.65 -3.50
C VAL A 346 11.96 15.76 -2.49
N GLU A 347 11.07 15.88 -1.50
CA GLU A 347 11.14 16.93 -0.50
C GLU A 347 12.39 16.81 0.39
N GLN A 348 12.79 15.59 0.75
CA GLN A 348 14.01 15.35 1.54
C GLN A 348 15.28 15.58 0.72
N ALA A 349 15.33 15.08 -0.52
CA ALA A 349 16.47 15.30 -1.40
C ALA A 349 16.69 16.80 -1.67
N TRP A 350 15.61 17.55 -1.86
CA TRP A 350 15.65 19.00 -2.04
C TRP A 350 16.16 19.73 -0.78
N ALA A 351 15.86 19.21 0.41
CA ALA A 351 16.41 19.71 1.67
C ALA A 351 17.88 19.32 1.91
N GLY A 352 18.47 18.47 1.05
CA GLY A 352 19.86 18.02 1.16
C GLY A 352 20.05 16.72 1.94
N GLU A 353 18.98 16.00 2.26
CA GLU A 353 19.05 14.69 2.92
C GLU A 353 19.54 13.59 1.95
N ASP A 354 20.21 12.56 2.50
CA ASP A 354 20.74 11.44 1.70
C ASP A 354 19.65 10.41 1.36
N VAL A 355 19.20 10.44 0.11
CA VAL A 355 18.27 9.46 -0.48
C VAL A 355 18.95 8.53 -1.48
N SER A 356 20.28 8.37 -1.43
CA SER A 356 21.07 7.57 -2.39
C SER A 356 20.78 6.07 -2.38
N ASN A 357 20.06 5.58 -1.36
CA ASN A 357 19.60 4.19 -1.27
C ASN A 357 18.12 4.02 -1.66
N GLY A 358 17.49 5.09 -2.18
CA GLY A 358 16.07 5.17 -2.40
C GLY A 358 15.32 5.52 -1.11
N PHE A 359 14.01 5.32 -1.12
CA PHE A 359 13.13 5.70 -0.02
C PHE A 359 12.13 4.59 0.27
N PHE A 360 11.96 4.25 1.54
CA PHE A 360 11.01 3.23 1.98
C PHE A 360 10.16 3.77 3.13
N ALA A 361 8.85 3.80 2.91
CA ALA A 361 7.91 4.43 3.80
C ALA A 361 6.74 3.52 4.17
N HIS A 362 6.21 3.76 5.37
CA HIS A 362 4.96 3.18 5.84
C HIS A 362 4.00 4.27 6.30
N THR A 363 2.73 4.16 5.92
CA THR A 363 1.67 5.05 6.41
C THR A 363 0.83 4.33 7.45
N LEU A 364 0.84 4.81 8.69
CA LEU A 364 0.08 4.25 9.81
C LEU A 364 -1.26 4.97 9.95
N GLY A 365 -2.31 4.40 9.37
CA GLY A 365 -3.66 4.97 9.34
C GLY A 365 -4.74 3.93 9.67
N THR A 366 -5.78 3.91 8.84
CA THR A 366 -6.82 2.87 8.88
C THR A 366 -6.21 1.49 8.61
N GLU A 367 -5.36 1.43 7.58
CA GLU A 367 -4.55 0.28 7.20
C GLU A 367 -3.11 0.75 6.94
N LEU A 368 -2.19 -0.20 6.77
CA LEU A 368 -0.79 0.10 6.54
C LEU A 368 -0.58 0.40 5.06
N GLY A 369 -0.25 1.65 4.73
CA GLY A 369 0.30 1.98 3.42
C GLY A 369 1.77 1.60 3.36
N THR A 370 2.26 1.12 2.22
CA THR A 370 3.70 0.91 1.98
C THR A 370 4.10 1.51 0.66
N GLY A 371 5.21 2.25 0.66
CA GLY A 371 5.80 2.82 -0.55
C GLY A 371 7.29 2.56 -0.59
N TRP A 372 7.77 2.16 -1.76
CA TRP A 372 9.19 1.94 -2.01
C TRP A 372 9.57 2.55 -3.36
N VAL A 373 10.61 3.38 -3.35
CA VAL A 373 11.16 4.04 -4.53
C VAL A 373 12.67 3.80 -4.57
N LEU A 374 13.21 3.53 -5.75
CA LEU A 374 14.63 3.32 -6.00
C LEU A 374 15.35 4.67 -6.20
N PRO A 375 16.70 4.72 -6.05
CA PRO A 375 17.45 5.98 -6.19
C PRO A 375 17.21 6.71 -7.51
N ASP A 376 17.03 5.99 -8.60
CA ASP A 376 16.76 6.56 -9.92
C ASP A 376 15.32 7.09 -10.10
N GLY A 377 14.52 7.07 -9.03
CA GLY A 377 13.13 7.51 -9.02
C GLY A 377 12.13 6.46 -9.50
N SER A 378 12.60 5.31 -9.98
CA SER A 378 11.71 4.23 -10.41
C SER A 378 11.02 3.58 -9.20
N ILE A 379 9.81 3.08 -9.46
CA ILE A 379 9.00 2.36 -8.49
C ILE A 379 9.02 0.89 -8.91
N PRO A 380 9.39 -0.04 -8.02
CA PRO A 380 9.43 -1.45 -8.36
C PRO A 380 8.08 -1.94 -8.89
N GLU A 381 8.11 -2.60 -10.05
CA GLU A 381 6.93 -3.11 -10.77
C GLU A 381 6.40 -4.42 -10.13
N ILE A 382 6.00 -4.32 -8.87
CA ILE A 382 5.51 -5.42 -8.02
C ILE A 382 4.27 -4.98 -7.23
N PRO A 383 3.43 -5.91 -6.73
CA PRO A 383 2.21 -5.54 -5.99
C PRO A 383 2.44 -4.72 -4.71
N LEU A 384 3.52 -5.02 -3.96
CA LEU A 384 3.91 -4.36 -2.70
C LEU A 384 2.80 -4.28 -1.62
N GLU A 385 1.89 -5.27 -1.55
CA GLU A 385 0.81 -5.29 -0.56
C GLU A 385 1.27 -5.78 0.82
N VAL A 386 2.23 -5.08 1.44
CA VAL A 386 2.83 -5.48 2.73
C VAL A 386 1.80 -5.53 3.86
N TYR A 387 0.69 -4.80 3.77
CA TYR A 387 -0.42 -4.89 4.74
C TYR A 387 -1.03 -6.30 4.84
N ASN A 388 -0.89 -7.12 3.79
CA ASN A 388 -1.31 -8.51 3.77
C ASN A 388 -0.31 -9.45 4.46
N PHE A 389 0.92 -9.03 4.76
CA PHE A 389 1.93 -9.92 5.33
C PHE A 389 1.41 -10.61 6.59
N ILE A 390 1.40 -11.93 6.58
CA ILE A 390 1.18 -12.74 7.77
C ILE A 390 2.46 -12.66 8.58
N ILE A 391 2.37 -11.98 9.72
CA ILE A 391 3.48 -11.83 10.66
C ILE A 391 3.31 -12.70 11.91
N ASP A 392 2.10 -13.18 12.19
CA ASP A 392 1.77 -13.94 13.39
C ASP A 392 1.12 -15.30 13.05
N LEU A 393 1.82 -16.38 13.37
CA LEU A 393 1.35 -17.77 13.23
C LEU A 393 0.67 -18.29 14.51
N GLY A 394 0.67 -17.53 15.60
CA GLY A 394 0.18 -17.88 16.94
C GLY A 394 -1.21 -17.33 17.27
N SER A 395 -1.38 -16.72 18.44
CA SER A 395 -2.62 -16.01 18.86
C SER A 395 -3.92 -16.81 18.65
N CYS A 396 -3.98 -18.07 19.11
CA CYS A 396 -5.04 -19.01 18.75
C CYS A 396 -6.46 -18.56 19.12
N VAL A 397 -6.63 -17.77 20.20
CA VAL A 397 -7.96 -17.29 20.65
C VAL A 397 -8.43 -16.17 19.74
N GLN A 398 -7.55 -15.21 19.44
CA GLN A 398 -7.90 -14.05 18.60
C GLN A 398 -8.29 -14.43 17.17
N LYS A 399 -7.81 -15.58 16.65
CA LYS A 399 -8.19 -16.12 15.33
C LYS A 399 -9.64 -16.59 15.24
N GLN A 400 -10.28 -16.87 16.39
CA GLN A 400 -11.65 -17.40 16.42
C GLN A 400 -12.71 -16.29 16.25
N TYR A 401 -12.33 -15.03 16.45
CA TYR A 401 -13.27 -13.92 16.30
C TYR A 401 -13.50 -13.55 14.82
N PRO A 402 -14.74 -13.17 14.44
CA PRO A 402 -15.03 -12.63 13.11
C PRO A 402 -14.12 -11.44 12.79
N SER A 403 -13.78 -11.25 11.51
CA SER A 403 -12.84 -10.20 11.08
C SER A 403 -13.26 -8.77 11.47
N ASN A 404 -14.56 -8.52 11.67
CA ASN A 404 -15.07 -7.22 12.11
C ASN A 404 -14.92 -6.96 13.61
N ASP A 405 -14.71 -7.99 14.42
CA ASP A 405 -14.48 -7.85 15.86
C ASP A 405 -13.11 -7.20 16.13
N VAL A 406 -13.07 -6.25 17.07
CA VAL A 406 -11.84 -5.54 17.47
C VAL A 406 -10.76 -6.49 17.99
N ARG A 407 -11.15 -7.59 18.65
CA ARG A 407 -10.22 -8.60 19.18
C ARG A 407 -9.64 -9.49 18.08
N SER A 408 -10.22 -9.49 16.88
CA SER A 408 -9.82 -10.39 15.80
C SER A 408 -8.50 -10.00 15.17
N ILE A 409 -7.72 -11.03 14.83
CA ILE A 409 -6.54 -10.89 13.96
C ILE A 409 -6.80 -11.35 12.52
N ASN A 410 -8.07 -11.59 12.16
CA ASN A 410 -8.45 -12.00 10.81
C ASN A 410 -8.56 -10.80 9.87
N ASN A 411 -7.89 -10.88 8.73
CA ASN A 411 -7.92 -9.87 7.67
C ASN A 411 -9.37 -9.62 7.20
N TYR A 412 -9.74 -8.35 6.97
CA TYR A 412 -11.10 -7.98 6.54
C TYR A 412 -11.46 -8.56 5.16
N ASN A 413 -10.48 -8.72 4.27
CA ASN A 413 -10.72 -9.13 2.88
C ASN A 413 -10.54 -10.63 2.68
N THR A 414 -9.49 -11.23 3.27
CA THR A 414 -9.14 -12.63 3.06
C THR A 414 -9.60 -13.55 4.18
N ASN A 415 -9.96 -13.00 5.35
CA ASN A 415 -10.15 -13.73 6.61
C ASN A 415 -8.94 -14.56 7.06
N LEU A 416 -7.76 -14.36 6.45
CA LEU A 416 -6.53 -14.97 6.92
C LEU A 416 -6.13 -14.33 8.25
N PRO A 417 -5.77 -15.12 9.27
CA PRO A 417 -5.31 -14.58 10.53
C PRO A 417 -3.87 -14.07 10.45
N GLY A 418 -3.51 -13.17 11.37
CA GLY A 418 -2.13 -12.79 11.61
C GLY A 418 -1.55 -11.81 10.58
N THR A 419 -2.38 -11.28 9.69
CA THR A 419 -1.96 -10.29 8.70
C THR A 419 -1.70 -8.93 9.34
N LEU A 420 -0.69 -8.22 8.86
CA LEU A 420 -0.22 -6.95 9.37
C LEU A 420 -1.31 -5.85 9.48
N GLN A 421 -2.35 -5.93 8.64
CA GLN A 421 -3.57 -5.11 8.69
C GLN A 421 -4.17 -5.00 10.12
N LYS A 422 -3.95 -5.99 10.99
CA LYS A 422 -4.47 -6.05 12.38
C LYS A 422 -3.45 -5.72 13.48
N TYR A 423 -2.26 -5.25 13.11
CA TYR A 423 -1.12 -5.11 14.04
C TYR A 423 -0.54 -3.70 14.11
N THR A 424 -0.18 -3.07 13.00
CA THR A 424 0.61 -1.81 13.01
C THR A 424 -0.23 -0.53 12.88
N CYS A 425 -1.54 -0.66 12.68
CA CYS A 425 -2.46 0.44 12.43
C CYS A 425 -3.45 0.65 13.57
N GLN A 426 -4.45 1.52 13.39
CA GLN A 426 -5.45 1.80 14.42
C GLN A 426 -6.14 0.52 14.95
N SER A 427 -6.38 -0.45 14.07
CA SER A 427 -6.89 -1.78 14.40
C SER A 427 -6.03 -2.51 15.43
N GLY A 428 -4.70 -2.44 15.29
CA GLY A 428 -3.75 -3.01 16.24
C GLY A 428 -3.80 -2.35 17.60
N VAL A 429 -3.90 -1.02 17.65
CA VAL A 429 -4.07 -0.27 18.91
C VAL A 429 -5.37 -0.68 19.61
N PHE A 430 -6.49 -0.73 18.87
CA PHE A 430 -7.79 -1.11 19.43
C PHE A 430 -7.80 -2.54 19.94
N ARG A 431 -7.23 -3.48 19.18
CA ARG A 431 -7.09 -4.89 19.55
C ARG A 431 -6.30 -5.04 20.85
N LEU A 432 -5.14 -4.39 20.95
CA LEU A 432 -4.29 -4.47 22.14
C LEU A 432 -4.94 -3.78 23.34
N ALA A 433 -5.64 -2.67 23.13
CA ALA A 433 -6.41 -2.02 24.18
C ALA A 433 -7.51 -2.94 24.73
N MET A 434 -8.26 -3.60 23.84
CA MET A 434 -9.30 -4.56 24.21
C MET A 434 -8.74 -5.84 24.86
N LYS A 435 -7.51 -6.22 24.49
CA LYS A 435 -6.83 -7.40 25.05
C LYS A 435 -6.32 -7.16 26.47
N TYR A 436 -5.66 -6.03 26.73
CA TYR A 436 -4.90 -5.82 27.97
C TYR A 436 -5.62 -4.94 28.99
N LEU A 437 -6.27 -3.86 28.55
CA LEU A 437 -6.81 -2.87 29.48
C LEU A 437 -7.94 -3.37 30.40
N PRO A 438 -8.81 -4.33 30.00
CA PRO A 438 -9.81 -4.85 30.92
C PRO A 438 -9.23 -5.45 32.20
N GLU A 439 -8.00 -6.00 32.14
CA GLU A 439 -7.31 -6.60 33.28
C GLU A 439 -6.27 -5.66 33.89
N GLU A 440 -5.47 -4.98 33.07
CA GLU A 440 -4.33 -4.17 33.53
C GLU A 440 -4.74 -2.79 34.05
N GLU A 441 -5.69 -2.12 33.38
CA GLU A 441 -6.13 -0.75 33.72
C GLU A 441 -7.65 -0.59 33.46
N PRO A 442 -8.50 -1.23 34.28
CA PRO A 442 -9.94 -1.32 34.05
C PRO A 442 -10.63 0.05 34.03
N GLU A 443 -10.09 1.06 34.71
CA GLU A 443 -10.64 2.42 34.71
C GLU A 443 -10.50 3.10 33.34
N ILE A 444 -9.38 2.91 32.63
CA ILE A 444 -9.19 3.45 31.28
C ILE A 444 -10.11 2.72 30.29
N TYR A 445 -10.21 1.40 30.43
CA TYR A 445 -11.13 0.61 29.63
C TYR A 445 -12.58 1.06 29.82
N GLN A 446 -13.02 1.26 31.06
CA GLN A 446 -14.35 1.74 31.39
C GLN A 446 -14.59 3.17 30.84
N GLU A 447 -13.60 4.06 30.94
CA GLU A 447 -13.68 5.40 30.33
C GLU A 447 -13.85 5.31 28.80
N ALA A 448 -13.19 4.37 28.13
CA ALA A 448 -13.34 4.16 26.69
C ALA A 448 -14.76 3.70 26.31
N LEU A 449 -15.36 2.82 27.11
CA LEU A 449 -16.76 2.38 26.94
C LEU A 449 -17.74 3.54 27.15
N GLU A 450 -17.57 4.33 28.22
CA GLU A 450 -18.44 5.47 28.55
C GLU A 450 -18.40 6.57 27.48
N ARG A 451 -17.25 6.73 26.82
CA ARG A 451 -17.06 7.64 25.68
C ARG A 451 -17.60 7.09 24.36
N GLY A 452 -18.11 5.86 24.33
CA GLY A 452 -18.61 5.19 23.12
C GLY A 452 -17.50 4.85 22.12
N LEU A 453 -16.26 4.67 22.58
CA LEU A 453 -15.13 4.31 21.73
C LEU A 453 -15.13 2.82 21.37
N PHE A 454 -15.64 1.99 22.28
CA PHE A 454 -15.97 0.60 22.04
C PHE A 454 -17.46 0.37 22.27
N PHE A 455 -18.05 -0.46 21.43
CA PHE A 455 -19.45 -0.84 21.52
C PHE A 455 -19.58 -2.36 21.42
N TRP A 456 -20.33 -2.94 22.36
CA TRP A 456 -20.67 -4.35 22.35
C TRP A 456 -21.97 -4.55 21.56
N ASP A 457 -21.88 -5.25 20.44
CA ASP A 457 -23.04 -5.80 19.73
C ASP A 457 -23.11 -7.30 20.01
N LYS A 458 -23.95 -7.66 20.99
CA LYS A 458 -24.04 -9.02 21.54
C LYS A 458 -22.68 -9.48 22.06
N ASP A 459 -22.08 -10.48 21.41
CA ASP A 459 -20.80 -11.08 21.79
C ASP A 459 -19.61 -10.47 21.02
N GLU A 460 -19.87 -9.55 20.09
CA GLU A 460 -18.84 -8.87 19.30
C GLU A 460 -18.58 -7.46 19.83
N VAL A 461 -17.33 -7.01 19.72
CA VAL A 461 -16.93 -5.64 20.05
C VAL A 461 -16.45 -4.92 18.80
N ILE A 462 -17.01 -3.73 18.56
CA ILE A 462 -16.69 -2.88 17.41
C ILE A 462 -16.29 -1.48 17.85
N VAL A 463 -15.58 -0.76 16.99
CA VAL A 463 -15.47 0.70 17.07
C VAL A 463 -16.53 1.29 16.14
N PRO A 464 -17.53 2.04 16.65
CA PRO A 464 -18.65 2.51 15.84
C PRO A 464 -18.22 3.35 14.64
N THR A 465 -18.82 3.10 13.48
CA THR A 465 -18.68 3.96 12.29
C THR A 465 -19.91 4.83 12.02
N GLU A 466 -21.05 4.50 12.64
CA GLU A 466 -22.34 5.16 12.46
C GLU A 466 -23.01 5.40 13.84
N PRO A 467 -23.79 6.47 14.03
CA PRO A 467 -24.04 7.59 13.10
C PRO A 467 -22.83 8.54 12.96
N LYS A 468 -21.74 8.27 13.69
CA LYS A 468 -20.49 9.03 13.65
C LYS A 468 -19.32 8.06 13.69
N ASP A 469 -18.32 8.30 12.85
CA ASP A 469 -17.09 7.52 12.86
C ASP A 469 -16.24 7.80 14.10
N MET A 470 -16.16 6.81 15.00
CA MET A 470 -15.44 6.87 16.27
C MET A 470 -14.01 6.36 16.18
N ARG A 471 -13.53 5.86 15.03
CA ARG A 471 -12.17 5.31 14.88
C ARG A 471 -11.10 6.35 15.17
N LYS A 472 -11.24 7.55 14.59
CA LYS A 472 -10.32 8.66 14.86
C LYS A 472 -10.34 9.10 16.33
N PRO A 473 -11.50 9.42 16.94
CA PRO A 473 -11.58 9.70 18.38
C PRO A 473 -11.00 8.60 19.28
N CYS A 474 -11.24 7.33 18.93
CA CYS A 474 -10.74 6.17 19.68
C CYS A 474 -9.21 6.10 19.65
N LEU A 475 -8.61 6.28 18.46
CA LEU A 475 -7.15 6.31 18.33
C LEU A 475 -6.55 7.51 19.08
N GLU A 476 -7.13 8.70 18.95
CA GLU A 476 -6.67 9.91 19.65
C GLU A 476 -6.73 9.75 21.18
N PHE A 477 -7.75 9.05 21.69
CA PHE A 477 -7.86 8.72 23.12
C PHE A 477 -6.67 7.87 23.59
N PHE A 478 -6.38 6.75 22.93
CA PHE A 478 -5.27 5.88 23.33
C PHE A 478 -3.90 6.52 23.10
N MET A 479 -3.75 7.33 22.03
CA MET A 479 -2.52 8.11 21.82
C MET A 479 -2.26 9.09 22.97
N LYS A 480 -3.30 9.74 23.49
CA LYS A 480 -3.17 10.60 24.66
C LYS A 480 -2.81 9.79 25.91
N LYS A 481 -3.54 8.70 26.17
CA LYS A 481 -3.31 7.85 27.35
C LYS A 481 -1.92 7.20 27.35
N ALA A 482 -1.31 6.97 26.19
CA ALA A 482 0.05 6.44 26.10
C ALA A 482 1.13 7.32 26.75
N GLY A 483 0.88 8.62 26.92
CA GLY A 483 1.76 9.51 27.69
C GLY A 483 1.46 9.57 29.19
N GLU A 484 0.37 8.95 29.63
CA GLU A 484 -0.18 9.04 30.98
C GLU A 484 -0.20 7.68 31.71
N SER A 485 -0.18 6.57 30.97
CA SER A 485 -0.37 5.20 31.43
C SER A 485 0.70 4.28 30.84
N GLU A 486 1.27 3.41 31.67
CA GLU A 486 2.28 2.44 31.23
C GLU A 486 1.67 1.35 30.36
N SER A 487 0.46 0.87 30.68
CA SER A 487 -0.21 -0.17 29.89
C SER A 487 -0.59 0.38 28.50
N CYS A 488 -1.07 1.62 28.43
CA CYS A 488 -1.28 2.29 27.14
C CYS A 488 0.04 2.57 26.42
N GLY A 489 1.12 2.90 27.14
CA GLY A 489 2.45 3.04 26.57
C GLY A 489 2.95 1.74 25.93
N GLU A 490 2.72 0.62 26.60
CA GLU A 490 3.09 -0.72 26.14
C GLU A 490 2.35 -1.13 24.87
N ILE A 491 1.09 -0.71 24.67
CA ILE A 491 0.38 -0.90 23.40
C ILE A 491 1.18 -0.31 22.22
N PHE A 492 1.70 0.90 22.35
CA PHE A 492 2.50 1.53 21.28
C PHE A 492 3.88 0.90 21.13
N ARG A 493 4.48 0.39 22.21
CA ARG A 493 5.71 -0.41 22.10
C ARG A 493 5.45 -1.73 21.37
N LYS A 494 4.32 -2.39 21.60
CA LYS A 494 3.91 -3.59 20.83
C LYS A 494 3.69 -3.27 19.35
N VAL A 495 3.08 -2.13 19.02
CA VAL A 495 3.00 -1.65 17.62
C VAL A 495 4.41 -1.48 17.02
N GLY A 496 5.36 -0.93 17.79
CA GLY A 496 6.77 -0.85 17.42
C GLY A 496 7.42 -2.22 17.16
N GLU A 497 7.17 -3.21 18.02
CA GLU A 497 7.65 -4.58 17.82
C GLU A 497 7.12 -5.17 16.50
N TYR A 498 5.86 -4.93 16.16
CA TYR A 498 5.28 -5.39 14.88
C TYR A 498 5.91 -4.68 13.67
N LEU A 499 6.28 -3.40 13.78
CA LEU A 499 7.02 -2.68 12.75
C LEU A 499 8.42 -3.28 12.56
N ALA A 500 9.09 -3.71 13.62
CA ALA A 500 10.37 -4.41 13.50
C ALA A 500 10.24 -5.76 12.80
N VAL A 501 9.20 -6.54 13.09
CA VAL A 501 8.91 -7.80 12.38
C VAL A 501 8.60 -7.54 10.91
N THR A 502 7.83 -6.48 10.61
CA THR A 502 7.56 -6.05 9.22
C THR A 502 8.84 -5.66 8.49
N TRP A 503 9.73 -4.94 9.17
CA TRP A 503 11.03 -4.59 8.61
C TRP A 503 11.85 -5.85 8.28
N GLU A 504 11.92 -6.83 9.19
CA GLU A 504 12.60 -8.10 8.95
C GLU A 504 12.03 -8.86 7.74
N GLU A 505 10.69 -8.94 7.63
CA GLU A 505 10.02 -9.63 6.52
C GLU A 505 10.24 -8.92 5.18
N THR A 506 10.10 -7.60 5.16
CA THR A 506 10.38 -6.82 3.95
C THR A 506 11.85 -6.88 3.57
N ASP A 507 12.78 -6.93 4.54
CA ASP A 507 14.20 -7.10 4.28
C ASP A 507 14.52 -8.46 3.66
N TYR A 508 13.90 -9.52 4.18
CA TYR A 508 14.08 -10.89 3.68
C TYR A 508 13.50 -11.07 2.26
N ILE A 509 12.28 -10.60 2.02
CA ILE A 509 11.56 -10.84 0.75
C ILE A 509 11.99 -9.84 -0.33
N LEU A 510 12.00 -8.55 -0.01
CA LEU A 510 12.25 -7.48 -0.97
C LEU A 510 13.74 -7.16 -1.07
N ASN A 511 14.45 -7.18 0.06
CA ASN A 511 15.85 -6.75 0.22
C ASN A 511 16.12 -5.34 -0.34
N PRO A 512 15.39 -4.31 0.13
CA PRO A 512 15.58 -2.95 -0.35
C PRO A 512 16.95 -2.40 0.08
N ALA A 513 17.56 -1.55 -0.74
CA ALA A 513 18.79 -0.82 -0.35
C ALA A 513 18.51 0.16 0.80
N ALA A 514 17.35 0.81 0.79
CA ALA A 514 16.85 1.63 1.89
C ALA A 514 16.53 0.76 3.12
N LYS A 515 17.47 0.71 4.08
CA LYS A 515 17.28 -0.01 5.35
C LYS A 515 16.55 0.81 6.42
N GLU A 516 16.53 2.13 6.27
CA GLU A 516 15.81 3.03 7.16
C GLU A 516 14.31 3.07 6.80
N ARG A 517 13.46 3.50 7.72
CA ARG A 517 12.01 3.58 7.50
C ARG A 517 11.46 4.94 7.88
N SER A 518 10.79 5.60 6.95
CA SER A 518 9.98 6.77 7.26
C SER A 518 8.56 6.36 7.55
N LEU A 519 8.02 6.83 8.67
CA LEU A 519 6.68 6.55 9.11
C LEU A 519 5.82 7.80 8.95
N PHE A 520 4.66 7.63 8.31
CA PHE A 520 3.65 8.64 8.09
C PHE A 520 2.38 8.29 8.86
N GLY A 521 1.43 9.22 8.87
CA GLY A 521 0.10 8.97 9.40
C GLY A 521 -0.09 9.47 10.83
N ARG A 522 -1.25 9.18 11.40
CA ARG A 522 -1.70 9.83 12.64
C ARG A 522 -0.89 9.39 13.85
N LEU A 523 -0.53 8.11 13.92
CA LEU A 523 0.15 7.52 15.08
C LEU A 523 1.49 8.20 15.39
N VAL A 524 2.18 8.70 14.35
CA VAL A 524 3.51 9.33 14.48
C VAL A 524 3.46 10.84 14.71
N LYS A 525 2.27 11.47 14.64
CA LYS A 525 2.11 12.90 14.96
C LYS A 525 2.32 13.21 16.44
N SER A 526 2.16 12.21 17.32
CA SER A 526 2.49 12.34 18.73
C SER A 526 3.95 11.94 18.93
N PRO A 527 4.84 12.87 19.37
CA PRO A 527 6.23 12.54 19.66
C PRO A 527 6.37 11.44 20.71
N VAL A 528 5.42 11.37 21.66
CA VAL A 528 5.38 10.32 22.68
C VAL A 528 5.10 8.96 22.06
N CYS A 529 4.05 8.85 21.25
CA CYS A 529 3.71 7.58 20.59
C CYS A 529 4.81 7.14 19.62
N PHE A 530 5.39 8.08 18.86
CA PHE A 530 6.50 7.79 17.97
C PHE A 530 7.72 7.24 18.72
N ARG A 531 8.11 7.89 19.83
CA ARG A 531 9.21 7.40 20.68
C ARG A 531 8.92 6.00 21.23
N LEU A 532 7.70 5.74 21.73
CA LEU A 532 7.30 4.43 22.23
C LEU A 532 7.36 3.36 21.14
N MET A 533 6.90 3.65 19.92
CA MET A 533 7.04 2.73 18.79
C MET A 533 8.52 2.47 18.45
N CYS A 534 9.38 3.48 18.52
CA CYS A 534 10.83 3.29 18.33
C CYS A 534 11.44 2.42 19.44
N GLU A 535 11.05 2.62 20.71
CA GLU A 535 11.47 1.78 21.84
C GLU A 535 11.06 0.32 21.63
N GLY A 536 9.80 0.10 21.25
CA GLY A 536 9.25 -1.22 20.95
C GLY A 536 9.99 -1.92 19.82
N ALA A 537 10.20 -1.23 18.71
CA ALA A 537 10.98 -1.74 17.59
C ALA A 537 12.42 -2.09 18.02
N GLY A 538 13.04 -1.22 18.83
CA GLY A 538 14.38 -1.38 19.38
C GLY A 538 14.56 -2.62 20.26
N ARG A 539 13.49 -3.14 20.88
CA ARG A 539 13.53 -4.41 21.63
C ARG A 539 13.88 -5.60 20.74
N ARG A 540 13.51 -5.56 19.45
CA ARG A 540 13.77 -6.62 18.47
C ARG A 540 14.93 -6.27 17.54
N LYS A 541 14.98 -5.02 17.08
CA LYS A 541 16.01 -4.49 16.16
C LYS A 541 16.56 -3.17 16.68
N PRO A 542 17.59 -3.20 17.55
CA PRO A 542 18.21 -1.99 18.09
C PRO A 542 18.76 -1.04 17.02
N ASP A 543 19.21 -1.58 15.89
CA ASP A 543 19.80 -0.81 14.79
C ASP A 543 18.75 -0.27 13.78
N LEU A 544 17.46 -0.61 13.97
CA LEU A 544 16.39 -0.13 13.10
C LEU A 544 16.15 1.37 13.33
N LYS A 545 16.54 2.17 12.35
CA LYS A 545 16.26 3.60 12.34
C LYS A 545 14.91 3.89 11.71
N GLN A 546 14.11 4.66 12.44
CA GLN A 546 12.81 5.12 12.03
C GLN A 546 12.75 6.64 12.13
N TYR A 547 12.07 7.25 11.18
CA TYR A 547 11.87 8.70 11.13
C TYR A 547 10.38 8.99 11.09
N ALA A 548 9.92 9.89 11.95
CA ALA A 548 8.57 10.44 11.80
C ALA A 548 8.61 11.45 10.65
N ALA A 549 7.88 11.17 9.58
CA ALA A 549 7.61 12.17 8.58
C ALA A 549 6.52 13.10 9.13
N ASP A 550 6.94 14.30 9.55
CA ASP A 550 6.05 15.33 10.08
C ASP A 550 5.62 16.34 9.00
N GLY A 551 4.96 17.41 9.42
CA GLY A 551 4.47 18.46 8.50
C GLY A 551 5.58 19.24 7.80
N GLY A 552 6.87 19.03 8.12
CA GLY A 552 8.02 19.68 7.50
C GLY A 552 8.36 19.23 6.08
N LEU A 553 7.41 18.59 5.39
CA LEU A 553 7.54 18.10 4.01
C LEU A 553 7.46 19.23 2.96
N ALA A 554 7.40 20.51 3.35
CA ALA A 554 7.33 21.64 2.42
C ALA A 554 8.71 22.27 2.16
N ASN A 555 9.56 21.59 1.41
CA ASN A 555 10.91 22.03 1.09
C ASN A 555 11.03 22.60 -0.32
N THR A 556 10.35 22.00 -1.30
CA THR A 556 10.34 22.45 -2.69
C THR A 556 9.48 23.71 -2.89
N ASP A 557 9.73 24.44 -3.98
CA ASP A 557 9.01 25.69 -4.27
C ASP A 557 7.50 25.48 -4.43
N LEU A 558 7.06 24.41 -5.10
CA LEU A 558 5.62 24.12 -5.24
C LEU A 558 5.00 23.75 -3.90
N MET A 559 5.67 22.95 -3.07
CA MET A 559 5.12 22.56 -1.76
C MET A 559 5.06 23.74 -0.80
N LYS A 560 6.02 24.67 -0.84
CA LYS A 560 5.99 25.94 -0.10
C LYS A 560 4.86 26.86 -0.57
N GLN A 561 4.59 26.91 -1.87
CA GLN A 561 3.44 27.64 -2.40
C GLN A 561 2.12 27.05 -1.88
N LEU A 562 2.02 25.72 -1.82
CA LEU A 562 0.86 25.05 -1.24
C LEU A 562 0.73 25.33 0.26
N GLU A 563 1.82 25.29 1.03
CA GLU A 563 1.83 25.64 2.46
C GLU A 563 1.36 27.07 2.71
N ALA A 564 1.74 28.00 1.83
CA ALA A 564 1.35 29.40 1.92
C ALA A 564 -0.05 29.70 1.32
N HIS A 565 -0.74 28.70 0.75
CA HIS A 565 -2.02 28.92 0.07
C HIS A 565 -3.13 29.23 1.09
N PRO A 566 -3.99 30.24 0.86
CA PRO A 566 -5.00 30.65 1.84
C PRO A 566 -6.13 29.62 2.01
N ASP A 567 -6.48 28.90 0.94
CA ASP A 567 -7.68 28.05 0.90
C ASP A 567 -7.38 26.55 0.91
N TYR A 568 -6.12 26.14 0.73
CA TYR A 568 -5.72 24.74 0.58
C TYR A 568 -4.53 24.43 1.46
N THR A 569 -4.41 23.17 1.88
CA THR A 569 -3.35 22.74 2.79
C THR A 569 -2.48 21.64 2.18
N VAL A 570 -1.25 21.52 2.69
CA VAL A 570 -0.35 20.39 2.39
C VAL A 570 -1.05 19.04 2.63
N ALA A 571 -1.78 18.91 3.73
CA ALA A 571 -2.52 17.68 4.05
C ALA A 571 -3.60 17.31 3.02
N GLN A 572 -4.08 18.28 2.23
CA GLN A 572 -5.04 18.04 1.15
C GLN A 572 -4.32 17.73 -0.16
N PHE A 573 -3.37 18.56 -0.61
CA PHE A 573 -2.87 18.52 -2.00
C PHE A 573 -1.44 18.00 -2.16
N ALA A 574 -0.72 17.61 -1.08
CA ALA A 574 0.68 17.19 -1.19
C ALA A 574 0.91 16.03 -2.17
N GLN A 575 0.01 15.03 -2.21
CA GLN A 575 0.15 13.92 -3.17
C GLN A 575 -0.07 14.38 -4.61
N ALA A 576 -1.00 15.31 -4.87
CA ALA A 576 -1.17 15.90 -6.19
C ALA A 576 0.06 16.73 -6.59
N VAL A 577 0.68 17.48 -5.67
CA VAL A 577 1.96 18.17 -5.93
C VAL A 577 3.09 17.17 -6.18
N GLY A 578 3.20 16.10 -5.39
CA GLY A 578 4.16 15.03 -5.63
C GLY A 578 3.99 14.38 -7.01
N ALA A 579 2.74 14.21 -7.44
CA ALA A 579 2.41 13.69 -8.76
C ALA A 579 2.94 14.59 -9.89
N ILE A 580 2.99 15.93 -9.72
CA ILE A 580 3.64 16.83 -10.70
C ILE A 580 5.10 16.43 -10.92
N TYR A 581 5.85 16.18 -9.85
CA TYR A 581 7.25 15.75 -9.94
C TYR A 581 7.39 14.33 -10.50
N PHE A 582 6.43 13.45 -10.20
CA PHE A 582 6.40 12.10 -10.79
C PHE A 582 6.15 12.16 -12.31
N GLY A 583 5.27 13.06 -12.78
CA GLY A 583 5.10 13.34 -14.21
C GLY A 583 6.39 13.83 -14.87
N CYS A 584 7.18 14.65 -14.17
CA CYS A 584 8.50 15.11 -14.66
C CYS A 584 9.50 13.97 -14.84
N LEU A 585 9.42 12.90 -14.03
CA LEU A 585 10.28 11.72 -14.19
C LEU A 585 10.07 11.07 -15.57
N GLY A 586 8.83 11.03 -16.06
CA GLY A 586 8.51 10.49 -17.39
C GLY A 586 9.11 11.30 -18.54
N LEU A 587 9.45 12.58 -18.31
CA LEU A 587 10.12 13.43 -19.30
C LEU A 587 11.64 13.22 -19.36
N ARG A 588 12.22 12.47 -18.42
CA ARG A 588 13.67 12.19 -18.37
C ARG A 588 14.06 10.90 -19.08
N GLN A 589 13.10 10.06 -19.47
CA GLN A 589 13.36 8.77 -20.09
C GLN A 589 13.70 8.96 -21.59
N GLU A 590 14.94 9.39 -21.86
CA GLU A 590 15.64 9.25 -23.15
C GLU A 590 16.93 8.43 -22.99
#